data_AF-A0A9E2NXK8-F1
#
_entry.id   AF-A0A9E2NXK8-F1
#
_cell.length_a   1.000
_cell.length_b   1.000
_cell.length_c   1.000
_cell.angle_alpha   90.00
_cell.angle_beta   90.00
_cell.angle_gamma   90.00
#
_symmetry.space_group_name_H-M   'P 1'
#
loop_
_entity.id
_entity.type
_entity.pdbx_description
1 polymer ?
#
loop_
_entity_poly.entity_id
_entity_poly.type
_entity_poly.pdbx_seq_one_letter_code
_entity_poly.pdbx_strand_id
1 'polypeptide(L)'
;MPVLKSKILNKRDIDWTHKIILTDLKIDPRVLEMHRQRIDTIFASLPVEKRSQQLHNIILRDNLFSKAMDFILPCYDFEFNSEDVDEIAKGVIATYGDDKKDHANEIAKKMISKALIFNDLQKTYNIEITDEELMNILQDYYQNTNQPIRDFMEDSEKFNNAKHTLLEEKTIAFIIDKFEKDLSELEKKMQELINKNQQEQNNDK
;
A
#
# COMPACT_ATOMS: atom_id res chain seq x y z
N MET A 1 -8.41 -2.82 -13.75
CA MET A 1 -7.64 -1.88 -14.60
C MET A 1 -7.75 -2.29 -16.05
N PRO A 2 -7.74 -1.35 -17.00
CA PRO A 2 -7.54 -1.67 -18.41
C PRO A 2 -6.23 -2.44 -18.60
N VAL A 3 -6.16 -3.27 -19.64
CA VAL A 3 -4.93 -3.97 -20.01
C VAL A 3 -3.89 -2.92 -20.41
N LEU A 4 -2.83 -2.79 -19.60
CA LEU A 4 -1.73 -1.88 -19.89
C LEU A 4 -1.03 -2.28 -21.19
N LYS A 5 -0.77 -1.30 -22.06
CA LYS A 5 0.03 -1.47 -23.28
C LYS A 5 1.53 -1.41 -22.98
N SER A 6 1.90 -0.78 -21.87
CA SER A 6 3.25 -0.73 -21.31
C SER A 6 3.70 -2.13 -20.90
N LYS A 7 5.01 -2.39 -20.95
CA LYS A 7 5.57 -3.74 -20.74
C LYS A 7 6.91 -3.71 -20.01
N ILE A 8 7.23 -4.84 -19.41
CA ILE A 8 8.58 -5.13 -18.91
C ILE A 8 9.43 -5.57 -20.10
N LEU A 9 10.55 -4.88 -20.32
CA LEU A 9 11.54 -5.21 -21.34
C LEU A 9 12.50 -6.29 -20.86
N ASN A 10 12.93 -6.16 -19.61
CA ASN A 10 13.91 -7.04 -19.00
C ASN A 10 13.67 -7.13 -17.50
N LYS A 11 14.05 -8.28 -16.93
CA LYS A 11 13.94 -8.59 -15.51
C LYS A 11 15.22 -9.27 -15.07
N ARG A 12 15.81 -8.72 -14.02
CA ARG A 12 16.92 -9.32 -13.27
C ARG A 12 16.37 -10.06 -12.06
N ASP A 13 17.13 -11.03 -11.57
CA ASP A 13 16.79 -11.73 -10.34
C ASP A 13 16.76 -10.75 -9.16
N ILE A 14 15.74 -10.89 -8.33
CA ILE A 14 15.58 -10.10 -7.10
C ILE A 14 16.33 -10.85 -5.99
N ASP A 15 17.27 -10.17 -5.34
CA ASP A 15 17.93 -10.71 -4.16
C ASP A 15 17.04 -10.54 -2.92
N TRP A 16 16.21 -11.55 -2.67
CA TRP A 16 15.33 -11.59 -1.50
C TRP A 16 16.07 -11.72 -0.16
N THR A 17 17.40 -11.96 -0.16
CA THR A 17 18.20 -11.99 1.07
C THR A 17 18.58 -10.58 1.56
N HIS A 18 18.30 -9.56 0.75
CA HIS A 18 18.48 -8.17 1.15
C HIS A 18 17.62 -7.85 2.39
N LYS A 19 18.20 -7.12 3.34
CA LYS A 19 17.49 -6.69 4.56
C LYS A 19 16.92 -5.30 4.37
N ILE A 20 15.61 -5.15 4.57
CA ILE A 20 14.94 -3.85 4.56
C ILE A 20 15.13 -3.17 5.90
N ILE A 21 15.92 -2.10 5.89
CA ILE A 21 16.20 -1.29 7.08
C ILE A 21 15.26 -0.08 7.10
N LEU A 22 14.43 0.02 8.14
CA LEU A 22 13.63 1.21 8.40
C LEU A 22 14.28 2.08 9.47
N THR A 23 14.64 3.29 9.05
CA THR A 23 15.25 4.30 9.92
C THR A 23 14.25 5.32 10.43
N ASP A 24 13.18 5.57 9.67
CA ASP A 24 12.16 6.58 9.94
C ASP A 24 10.83 6.17 9.29
N LEU A 25 9.71 6.61 9.87
CA LEU A 25 8.40 6.51 9.24
C LEU A 25 8.11 7.80 8.47
N LYS A 26 7.96 7.69 7.15
CA LYS A 26 7.52 8.79 6.29
C LYS A 26 6.05 8.60 6.00
N ILE A 27 5.26 9.63 6.31
CA ILE A 27 3.85 9.68 5.90
C ILE A 27 3.46 11.12 5.59
N ASP A 28 2.71 11.29 4.50
CA ASP A 28 2.09 12.56 4.19
C ASP A 28 0.97 12.86 5.20
N PRO A 29 0.93 14.05 5.82
CA PRO A 29 -0.09 14.38 6.83
C PRO A 29 -1.53 14.23 6.34
N ARG A 30 -1.81 14.49 5.06
CA ARG A 30 -3.15 14.31 4.47
C ARG A 30 -3.51 12.83 4.40
N VAL A 31 -2.56 11.99 3.99
CA VAL A 31 -2.75 10.52 3.93
C VAL A 31 -2.94 9.94 5.33
N LEU A 32 -2.17 10.43 6.32
CA LEU A 32 -2.35 10.05 7.72
C LEU A 32 -3.76 10.36 8.23
N GLU A 33 -4.25 11.57 7.96
CA GLU A 33 -5.60 11.98 8.39
C GLU A 33 -6.69 11.17 7.67
N MET A 34 -6.54 10.91 6.38
CA MET A 34 -7.44 10.03 5.63
C MET A 34 -7.50 8.61 6.24
N HIS A 35 -6.35 8.03 6.59
CA HIS A 35 -6.32 6.71 7.24
C HIS A 35 -6.95 6.74 8.63
N ARG A 36 -6.70 7.79 9.41
CA ARG A 36 -7.33 7.98 10.72
C ARG A 36 -8.85 8.03 10.61
N GLN A 37 -9.39 8.89 9.74
CA GLN A 37 -10.83 9.01 9.52
C GLN A 37 -11.46 7.69 9.06
N ARG A 38 -10.77 6.96 8.18
CA ARG A 38 -11.22 5.63 7.72
C ARG A 38 -11.28 4.63 8.87
N ILE A 39 -10.24 4.56 9.71
CA ILE A 39 -10.20 3.67 10.87
C ILE A 39 -11.27 4.04 11.88
N ASP A 40 -11.42 5.33 12.18
CA ASP A 40 -12.40 5.82 13.13
C ASP A 40 -13.84 5.51 12.70
N THR A 41 -14.08 5.45 11.39
CA THR A 41 -15.37 5.11 10.79
C THR A 41 -15.63 3.60 10.78
N ILE A 42 -14.69 2.82 10.23
CA ILE A 42 -14.87 1.37 10.03
C ILE A 42 -14.81 0.62 11.37
N PHE A 43 -13.93 1.04 12.26
CA PHE A 43 -13.65 0.40 13.54
C PHE A 43 -14.15 1.24 14.72
N ALA A 44 -15.23 1.99 14.54
CA ALA A 44 -15.81 2.86 15.58
C ALA A 44 -16.12 2.12 16.89
N SER A 45 -16.42 0.82 16.81
CA SER A 45 -16.68 -0.06 17.96
C SER A 45 -15.42 -0.46 18.74
N LEU A 46 -14.22 -0.27 18.17
CA LEU A 46 -12.96 -0.62 18.83
C LEU A 46 -12.48 0.49 19.78
N PRO A 47 -11.83 0.12 20.91
CA PRO A 47 -11.12 1.06 21.76
C PRO A 47 -10.11 1.92 20.98
N VAL A 48 -9.87 3.14 21.46
CA VAL A 48 -8.95 4.12 20.83
C VAL A 48 -7.55 3.54 20.68
N GLU A 49 -7.09 2.75 21.64
CA GLU A 49 -5.78 2.10 21.64
C GLU A 49 -5.67 1.10 20.49
N LYS A 50 -6.73 0.29 20.27
CA LYS A 50 -6.77 -0.66 19.15
C LYS A 50 -6.82 0.06 17.81
N ARG A 51 -7.57 1.15 17.69
CA ARG A 51 -7.60 1.99 16.48
C ARG A 51 -6.25 2.64 16.20
N SER A 52 -5.57 3.12 17.24
CA SER A 52 -4.23 3.70 17.14
C SER A 52 -3.20 2.66 16.68
N GLN A 53 -3.30 1.43 17.19
CA GLN A 53 -2.46 0.31 16.75
C GLN A 53 -2.72 -0.04 15.28
N GLN A 54 -3.98 -0.04 14.82
CA GLN A 54 -4.30 -0.25 13.41
C GLN A 54 -3.68 0.85 12.52
N LEU A 55 -3.78 2.11 12.94
CA LEU A 55 -3.16 3.22 12.24
C LEU A 55 -1.64 3.04 12.14
N HIS A 56 -0.98 2.71 13.25
CA HIS A 56 0.45 2.42 13.27
C HIS A 56 0.84 1.30 12.31
N ASN A 57 0.09 0.19 12.31
CA ASN A 57 0.34 -0.94 11.43
C ASN A 57 0.24 -0.58 9.95
N ILE A 58 -0.74 0.25 9.56
CA ILE A 58 -0.87 0.75 8.19
C ILE A 58 0.38 1.55 7.80
N ILE A 59 0.78 2.51 8.64
CA ILE A 59 1.94 3.38 8.37
C ILE A 59 3.23 2.56 8.24
N LEU A 60 3.45 1.61 9.16
CA LEU A 60 4.62 0.75 9.14
C LEU A 60 4.65 -0.11 7.87
N ARG A 61 3.51 -0.71 7.50
CA ARG A 61 3.39 -1.54 6.31
C ARG A 61 3.67 -0.76 5.03
N ASP A 62 3.15 0.46 4.91
CA ASP A 62 3.40 1.32 3.74
C ASP A 62 4.87 1.71 3.62
N ASN A 63 5.54 1.98 4.74
CA ASN A 63 6.96 2.29 4.77
C ASN A 63 7.82 1.08 4.40
N LEU A 64 7.51 -0.10 4.95
CA LEU A 64 8.17 -1.36 4.59
C LEU A 64 8.01 -1.67 3.11
N PHE A 65 6.79 -1.55 2.59
CA PHE A 65 6.49 -1.78 1.18
C PHE A 65 7.25 -0.80 0.28
N SER A 66 7.26 0.48 0.63
CA SER A 66 7.97 1.51 -0.14
C SER A 66 9.47 1.18 -0.22
N LYS A 67 10.09 0.79 0.90
CA LYS A 67 11.50 0.38 0.92
C LYS A 67 11.77 -0.89 0.13
N ALA A 68 10.89 -1.88 0.21
CA ALA A 68 10.99 -3.09 -0.59
C ALA A 68 10.89 -2.77 -2.09
N MET A 69 9.98 -1.89 -2.47
CA MET A 69 9.82 -1.45 -3.86
C MET A 69 11.00 -0.62 -4.36
N ASP A 70 11.63 0.20 -3.52
CA ASP A 70 12.87 0.92 -3.88
C ASP A 70 13.99 -0.06 -4.27
N PHE A 71 14.00 -1.26 -3.69
CA PHE A 71 14.96 -2.32 -4.00
C PHE A 71 14.53 -3.18 -5.20
N ILE A 72 13.24 -3.48 -5.33
CA ILE A 72 12.70 -4.31 -6.42
C ILE A 72 12.70 -3.55 -7.75
N LEU A 73 12.29 -2.28 -7.75
CA LEU A 73 12.06 -1.49 -8.97
C LEU A 73 13.28 -1.47 -9.91
N PRO A 74 14.53 -1.27 -9.42
CA PRO A 74 15.71 -1.35 -10.27
C PRO A 74 15.91 -2.71 -10.95
N CYS A 75 15.36 -3.82 -10.44
CA CYS A 75 15.49 -5.13 -11.09
C CYS A 75 14.71 -5.22 -12.41
N TYR A 76 13.88 -4.23 -12.75
CA TYR A 76 13.04 -4.22 -13.94
C TYR A 76 13.39 -3.06 -14.87
N ASP A 77 13.42 -3.36 -16.17
CA ASP A 77 13.45 -2.35 -17.23
C ASP A 77 12.06 -2.25 -17.88
N PHE A 78 11.57 -1.04 -18.10
CA PHE A 78 10.20 -0.80 -18.58
C PHE A 78 10.18 -0.06 -19.92
N GLU A 79 9.24 -0.44 -20.79
CA GLU A 79 8.80 0.35 -21.93
C GLU A 79 7.41 0.93 -21.60
N PHE A 80 7.34 2.25 -21.46
CA PHE A 80 6.10 2.96 -21.17
C PHE A 80 5.40 3.36 -22.46
N ASN A 81 4.15 2.92 -22.63
CA ASN A 81 3.30 3.42 -23.70
C ASN A 81 2.77 4.82 -23.33
N SER A 82 2.83 5.77 -24.26
CA SER A 82 2.41 7.16 -24.00
C SER A 82 0.93 7.29 -23.69
N GLU A 83 0.07 6.47 -24.29
CA GLU A 83 -1.38 6.52 -24.04
C GLU A 83 -1.71 6.06 -22.62
N ASP A 84 -1.06 4.99 -22.13
CA ASP A 84 -1.22 4.53 -20.74
C ASP A 84 -0.79 5.63 -19.76
N VAL A 85 0.35 6.28 -20.03
CA VAL A 85 0.89 7.35 -19.17
C VAL A 85 -0.08 8.54 -19.15
N ASP A 86 -0.57 8.98 -20.31
CA ASP A 86 -1.48 10.11 -20.42
C ASP A 86 -2.85 9.84 -19.77
N GLU A 87 -3.40 8.62 -19.91
CA GLU A 87 -4.67 8.24 -19.30
C GLU A 87 -4.58 8.25 -17.78
N ILE A 88 -3.53 7.64 -17.22
CA ILE A 88 -3.33 7.58 -15.77
C ILE A 88 -2.98 8.98 -15.24
N ALA A 89 -2.16 9.76 -15.94
CA ALA A 89 -1.80 11.12 -15.53
C ALA A 89 -3.04 12.02 -15.43
N LYS A 90 -4.01 11.92 -16.35
CA LYS A 90 -5.29 12.64 -16.25
C LYS A 90 -6.05 12.29 -14.97
N GLY A 91 -6.08 11.01 -14.59
CA GLY A 91 -6.69 10.56 -13.34
C GLY A 91 -5.97 11.09 -12.09
N VAL A 92 -4.64 11.16 -12.13
CA VAL A 92 -3.82 11.76 -11.05
C VAL A 92 -4.15 13.25 -10.90
N ILE A 93 -4.16 14.02 -11.99
CA ILE A 93 -4.50 15.46 -11.97
C ILE A 93 -5.90 15.67 -11.40
N ALA A 94 -6.89 14.89 -11.85
CA ALA A 94 -8.26 15.00 -11.38
C ALA A 94 -8.42 14.70 -9.88
N THR A 95 -7.60 13.78 -9.35
CA THR A 95 -7.68 13.33 -7.94
C THR A 95 -6.92 14.24 -7.00
N TYR A 96 -5.71 14.65 -7.38
CA TYR A 96 -4.77 15.36 -6.51
C TYR A 96 -4.70 16.87 -6.79
N GLY A 97 -5.32 17.34 -7.88
CA GLY A 97 -5.33 18.75 -8.28
C GLY A 97 -3.95 19.27 -8.66
N ASP A 98 -3.05 18.39 -9.11
CA ASP A 98 -1.70 18.78 -9.48
C ASP A 98 -1.65 19.22 -10.95
N ASP A 99 -1.60 20.53 -11.17
CA ASP A 99 -1.61 21.12 -12.52
C ASP A 99 -0.29 20.89 -13.29
N LYS A 100 0.73 20.31 -12.64
CA LYS A 100 2.04 20.04 -13.26
C LYS A 100 2.02 18.70 -13.99
N LYS A 101 1.77 18.78 -15.30
CA LYS A 101 1.77 17.62 -16.22
C LYS A 101 2.99 16.70 -16.06
N ASP A 102 4.18 17.26 -15.87
CA ASP A 102 5.40 16.46 -15.72
C ASP A 102 5.38 15.61 -14.44
N HIS A 103 4.89 16.17 -13.32
CA HIS A 103 4.78 15.42 -12.07
C HIS A 103 3.70 14.34 -12.14
N ALA A 104 2.55 14.66 -12.75
CA ALA A 104 1.49 13.68 -12.98
C ALA A 104 1.98 12.51 -13.86
N ASN A 105 2.80 12.79 -14.87
CA ASN A 105 3.43 11.76 -15.70
C ASN A 105 4.42 10.88 -14.92
N GLU A 106 5.20 11.45 -14.00
CA GLU A 106 6.08 10.67 -13.12
C GLU A 106 5.29 9.74 -12.20
N ILE A 107 4.21 10.23 -11.59
CA ILE A 107 3.31 9.41 -10.77
C ILE A 107 2.69 8.30 -11.62
N ALA A 108 2.20 8.63 -12.83
CA ALA A 108 1.63 7.64 -13.75
C ALA A 108 2.63 6.53 -14.08
N LYS A 109 3.89 6.88 -14.39
CA LYS A 109 4.95 5.89 -14.63
C LYS A 109 5.21 5.01 -13.41
N LYS A 110 5.20 5.56 -12.19
CA LYS A 110 5.33 4.77 -10.95
C LYS A 110 4.15 3.80 -10.77
N MET A 111 2.93 4.25 -11.04
CA MET A 111 1.73 3.39 -10.98
C MET A 111 1.78 2.25 -12.01
N ILE A 112 2.18 2.55 -13.24
CA ILE A 112 2.38 1.56 -14.30
C ILE A 112 3.45 0.54 -13.89
N SER A 113 4.60 1.03 -13.39
CA SER A 113 5.71 0.16 -12.94
C SER A 113 5.25 -0.79 -11.83
N LYS A 114 4.54 -0.28 -10.82
CA LYS A 114 3.95 -1.10 -9.74
C LYS A 114 3.02 -2.18 -10.32
N ALA A 115 2.10 -1.80 -11.19
CA ALA A 115 1.13 -2.72 -11.78
C ALA A 115 1.81 -3.83 -12.61
N LEU A 116 2.84 -3.49 -13.37
CA LEU A 116 3.61 -4.46 -14.15
C LEU A 116 4.40 -5.42 -13.27
N ILE A 117 5.08 -4.90 -12.23
CA ILE A 117 5.78 -5.74 -11.23
C ILE A 117 4.79 -6.67 -10.53
N PHE A 118 3.63 -6.16 -10.12
CA PHE A 118 2.62 -6.95 -9.43
C PHE A 118 2.14 -8.11 -10.31
N ASN A 119 1.83 -7.83 -11.58
CA ASN A 119 1.41 -8.87 -12.52
C ASN A 119 2.50 -9.94 -12.73
N ASP A 120 3.76 -9.53 -12.86
CA ASP A 120 4.90 -10.44 -12.97
C ASP A 120 5.08 -11.32 -11.72
N LEU A 121 5.04 -10.72 -10.52
CA LEU A 121 5.18 -11.45 -9.26
C LEU A 121 3.99 -12.38 -9.01
N GLN A 122 2.76 -11.92 -9.27
CA GLN A 122 1.55 -12.74 -9.13
C GLN A 122 1.63 -13.99 -9.99
N LYS A 123 2.05 -13.85 -11.26
CA LYS A 123 2.27 -15.00 -12.15
C LYS A 123 3.43 -15.89 -11.68
N THR A 124 4.56 -15.29 -11.31
CA THR A 124 5.78 -16.02 -10.91
C THR A 124 5.53 -16.86 -9.65
N TYR A 125 4.76 -16.34 -8.70
CA TYR A 125 4.54 -16.97 -7.39
C TYR A 125 3.12 -17.53 -7.21
N ASN A 126 2.33 -17.59 -8.28
CA ASN A 126 0.93 -18.04 -8.26
C ASN A 126 0.10 -17.37 -7.15
N ILE A 127 0.21 -16.05 -7.04
CA ILE A 127 -0.56 -15.25 -6.09
C ILE A 127 -1.91 -14.95 -6.73
N GLU A 128 -2.97 -15.49 -6.15
CA GLU A 128 -4.34 -15.31 -6.62
C GLU A 128 -5.30 -15.10 -5.44
N ILE A 129 -6.47 -14.55 -5.75
CA ILE A 129 -7.63 -14.51 -4.87
C ILE A 129 -8.68 -15.39 -5.51
N THR A 130 -9.16 -16.41 -4.82
CA THR A 130 -10.28 -17.23 -5.30
C THR A 130 -11.61 -16.55 -4.97
N ASP A 131 -12.67 -16.93 -5.67
CA ASP A 131 -14.01 -16.39 -5.37
C ASP A 131 -14.47 -16.80 -3.96
N GLU A 132 -14.09 -18.00 -3.52
CA GLU A 132 -14.33 -18.48 -2.16
C GLU A 132 -13.60 -17.63 -1.11
N GLU A 133 -12.31 -17.32 -1.34
CA GLU A 133 -11.52 -16.46 -0.45
C GLU A 133 -12.13 -15.06 -0.34
N LEU A 134 -12.55 -14.46 -1.45
CA LEU A 134 -13.24 -13.16 -1.45
C LEU A 134 -14.57 -13.22 -0.69
N MET A 135 -15.36 -14.27 -0.87
CA MET A 135 -16.64 -14.41 -0.18
C MET A 135 -16.46 -14.53 1.33
N ASN A 136 -15.45 -15.27 1.80
CA ASN A 136 -15.14 -15.37 3.22
C ASN A 136 -14.74 -14.00 3.80
N ILE A 137 -13.89 -13.24 3.08
CA ILE A 137 -13.46 -11.90 3.51
C ILE A 137 -14.64 -10.92 3.57
N LEU A 138 -15.53 -10.94 2.58
CA LEU A 138 -16.73 -10.08 2.57
C LEU A 138 -17.66 -10.44 3.74
N GLN A 139 -17.87 -11.72 4.02
CA GLN A 139 -18.69 -12.16 5.15
C GLN A 139 -18.09 -11.72 6.49
N ASP A 140 -16.79 -11.88 6.67
CA ASP A 140 -16.08 -11.41 7.87
C ASP A 140 -16.18 -9.89 8.02
N TYR A 141 -16.06 -9.15 6.91
CA TYR A 141 -16.25 -7.70 6.91
C TYR A 141 -17.65 -7.30 7.37
N TYR A 142 -18.69 -7.97 6.86
CA TYR A 142 -20.08 -7.73 7.28
C TYR A 142 -20.28 -8.03 8.76
N GLN A 143 -19.78 -9.17 9.26
CA GLN A 143 -19.92 -9.56 10.66
C GLN A 143 -19.26 -8.55 11.62
N ASN A 144 -18.12 -7.98 11.22
CA ASN A 144 -17.35 -7.08 12.08
C ASN A 144 -17.77 -5.60 11.98
N THR A 145 -18.31 -5.16 10.84
CA THR A 145 -18.62 -3.74 10.59
C THR A 145 -20.11 -3.45 10.43
N ASN A 146 -20.93 -4.49 10.28
CA ASN A 146 -22.36 -4.42 9.93
C ASN A 146 -22.65 -3.63 8.64
N GLN A 147 -21.65 -3.43 7.78
CA GLN A 147 -21.82 -2.73 6.50
C GLN A 147 -22.30 -3.69 5.40
N PRO A 148 -23.37 -3.35 4.65
CA PRO A 148 -23.98 -4.26 3.70
C PRO A 148 -23.01 -4.65 2.58
N ILE A 149 -22.88 -5.96 2.35
CA ILE A 149 -22.04 -6.53 1.28
C ILE A 149 -22.85 -6.98 0.05
N ARG A 150 -24.19 -6.84 0.10
CA ARG A 150 -25.11 -7.28 -0.97
C ARG A 150 -24.75 -6.69 -2.33
N ASP A 151 -24.40 -5.40 -2.34
CA ASP A 151 -23.94 -4.69 -3.53
C ASP A 151 -22.74 -5.37 -4.21
N PHE A 152 -21.83 -5.96 -3.44
CA PHE A 152 -20.68 -6.68 -4.01
C PHE A 152 -21.08 -8.05 -4.58
N MET A 153 -22.15 -8.66 -4.08
CA MET A 153 -22.63 -9.97 -4.58
C MET A 153 -23.49 -9.85 -5.83
N GLU A 154 -24.24 -8.77 -5.96
CA GLU A 154 -25.19 -8.55 -7.06
C GLU A 154 -24.56 -7.81 -8.24
N ASP A 155 -23.45 -7.12 -8.03
CA ASP A 155 -22.74 -6.35 -9.05
C ASP A 155 -21.36 -6.97 -9.35
N SER A 156 -21.25 -7.58 -10.53
CA SER A 156 -20.02 -8.23 -10.99
C SER A 156 -18.83 -7.28 -11.11
N GLU A 157 -19.06 -5.98 -11.37
CA GLU A 157 -18.00 -5.00 -11.46
C GLU A 157 -17.44 -4.69 -10.07
N LYS A 158 -18.33 -4.45 -9.08
CA LYS A 158 -17.93 -4.27 -7.68
C LYS A 158 -17.22 -5.51 -7.13
N PHE A 159 -17.70 -6.71 -7.45
CA PHE A 159 -17.06 -7.96 -7.06
C PHE A 159 -15.62 -8.06 -7.60
N ASN A 160 -15.44 -7.82 -8.91
CA ASN A 160 -14.13 -7.87 -9.55
C ASN A 160 -13.18 -6.78 -9.03
N ASN A 161 -13.69 -5.59 -8.73
CA ASN A 161 -12.91 -4.51 -8.12
C ASN A 161 -12.45 -4.86 -6.70
N ALA A 162 -13.32 -5.50 -5.89
CA ALA A 162 -12.95 -6.00 -4.57
C ALA A 162 -11.87 -7.09 -4.69
N LYS A 163 -12.04 -8.04 -5.61
CA LYS A 163 -11.05 -9.08 -5.91
C LYS A 163 -9.69 -8.50 -6.28
N HIS A 164 -9.67 -7.51 -7.15
CA HIS A 164 -8.45 -6.84 -7.58
C HIS A 164 -7.75 -6.10 -6.42
N THR A 165 -8.53 -5.41 -5.58
CA THR A 165 -8.02 -4.74 -4.38
C THR A 165 -7.37 -5.74 -3.42
N LEU A 166 -8.03 -6.85 -3.13
CA LEU A 166 -7.48 -7.89 -2.27
C LEU A 166 -6.22 -8.55 -2.86
N LEU A 167 -6.19 -8.74 -4.18
CA LEU A 167 -5.03 -9.29 -4.87
C LEU A 167 -3.82 -8.36 -4.75
N GLU A 168 -4.02 -7.04 -4.89
CA GLU A 168 -2.96 -6.06 -4.62
C GLU A 168 -2.47 -6.15 -3.17
N GLU A 169 -3.37 -6.18 -2.19
CA GLU A 169 -3.03 -6.29 -0.77
C GLU A 169 -2.24 -7.56 -0.46
N LYS A 170 -2.65 -8.70 -1.02
CA LYS A 170 -1.95 -9.99 -0.90
C LYS A 170 -0.56 -9.94 -1.54
N THR A 171 -0.42 -9.23 -2.65
CA THR A 171 0.88 -9.02 -3.32
C THR A 171 1.81 -8.13 -2.49
N ILE A 172 1.28 -7.07 -1.87
CA ILE A 172 2.02 -6.21 -0.94
C ILE A 172 2.52 -7.02 0.26
N ALA A 173 1.64 -7.81 0.87
CA ALA A 173 1.99 -8.66 2.02
C ALA A 173 3.09 -9.66 1.63
N PHE A 174 2.94 -10.34 0.49
CA PHE A 174 3.94 -11.23 -0.06
C PHE A 174 5.31 -10.55 -0.22
N ILE A 175 5.37 -9.36 -0.82
CA ILE A 175 6.63 -8.63 -1.01
C ILE A 175 7.29 -8.32 0.33
N ILE A 176 6.53 -7.79 1.29
CA ILE A 176 7.04 -7.45 2.61
C ILE A 176 7.57 -8.70 3.33
N ASP A 177 6.86 -9.82 3.26
CA ASP A 177 7.23 -11.05 3.96
C ASP A 177 8.38 -11.81 3.31
N LYS A 178 8.70 -11.53 2.05
CA LYS A 178 9.88 -12.09 1.39
C LYS A 178 11.20 -11.51 1.86
N PHE A 179 11.20 -10.29 2.41
CA PHE A 179 12.41 -9.65 2.91
C PHE A 179 12.55 -9.79 4.43
N GLU A 180 13.80 -9.91 4.90
CA GLU A 180 14.11 -9.70 6.30
C GLU A 180 13.97 -8.21 6.65
N LYS A 181 13.40 -7.91 7.83
CA LYS A 181 13.04 -6.55 8.26
C LYS A 181 13.93 -6.16 9.44
N ASP A 182 14.61 -5.02 9.36
CA ASP A 182 15.30 -4.41 10.50
C ASP A 182 14.56 -3.16 10.97
N LEU A 183 14.04 -3.20 12.20
CA LEU A 183 13.38 -2.06 12.84
C LEU A 183 14.23 -1.46 13.97
N SER A 184 15.43 -1.99 14.22
CA SER A 184 16.24 -1.63 15.39
C SER A 184 16.59 -0.13 15.42
N GLU A 185 16.81 0.48 14.26
CA GLU A 185 17.10 1.92 14.18
C GLU A 185 15.85 2.78 14.43
N LEU A 186 14.71 2.37 13.87
CA LEU A 186 13.43 3.04 14.11
C LEU A 186 13.06 2.99 15.61
N GLU A 187 13.18 1.82 16.23
CA GLU A 187 12.89 1.61 17.65
C GLU A 187 13.77 2.48 18.55
N LYS A 188 15.08 2.57 18.26
CA LYS A 188 16.01 3.45 18.98
C LYS A 188 15.57 4.90 18.90
N LYS A 189 15.29 5.42 17.71
CA LYS A 189 14.84 6.80 17.53
C LYS A 189 13.51 7.09 18.21
N MET A 190 12.56 6.16 18.14
CA MET A 190 11.28 6.31 18.84
C MET A 190 11.49 6.39 20.35
N GLN A 191 12.37 5.56 20.92
CA GLN A 191 12.68 5.59 22.34
C GLN A 191 13.37 6.91 22.74
N GLU A 192 14.30 7.40 21.93
CA GLU A 192 14.94 8.72 22.14
C GLU A 192 13.93 9.87 22.15
N LEU A 193 12.97 9.87 21.22
CA LEU A 193 11.90 10.87 21.17
C LEU A 193 10.98 10.80 22.39
N ILE A 194 10.61 9.60 22.83
CA ILE A 194 9.80 9.40 24.04
C ILE A 194 10.53 9.94 25.27
N ASN A 195 11.81 9.59 25.42
CA ASN A 195 12.63 10.03 26.55
C ASN A 195 12.78 11.56 26.57
N LYS A 196 12.95 12.18 25.39
CA LYS A 196 13.06 13.64 25.25
C LYS A 196 11.76 14.35 25.66
N ASN A 197 10.61 13.86 25.18
CA ASN A 197 9.30 14.44 25.52
C ASN A 197 8.97 14.31 27.01
N GLN A 198 9.39 13.23 27.67
CA GLN A 198 9.23 13.05 29.12
C GLN A 198 10.11 13.99 29.94
N GLN A 199 11.31 14.31 29.45
CA GLN A 199 12.20 15.29 30.10
C GLN A 199 11.66 16.72 29.97
N GLU A 200 11.10 17.09 28.82
CA GLU A 200 10.49 18.40 28.59
C GLU A 200 9.23 18.61 29.47
N GLN A 201 8.38 17.59 29.61
CA GLN A 201 7.18 17.67 30.47
C GLN A 201 7.48 17.72 31.98
N ASN A 202 8.65 17.26 32.41
CA ASN A 202 9.09 17.34 33.81
C ASN A 202 9.80 18.65 34.15
N ASN A 203 10.25 19.41 33.14
CA ASN A 203 10.87 20.72 33.34
C ASN A 203 9.84 21.88 33.33
N ASP A 204 8.61 21.63 32.87
CA ASP A 204 7.50 22.59 32.85
C ASP A 204 6.53 22.44 34.06
N LYS A 205 6.93 21.69 35.10
CA LYS A 205 6.22 21.57 36.39
C LYS A 205 7.05 22.15 37.53
#